data_AF-A0A967YBW0-F1
#
_entry.id   AF-A0A967YBW0-F1
#
_cell.length_a   1.000
_cell.length_b   1.000
_cell.length_c   1.000
_cell.angle_alpha   90.00
_cell.angle_beta   90.00
_cell.angle_gamma   90.00
#
_symmetry.space_group_name_H-M   'P 1'
#
loop_
_entity.id
_entity.type
_entity.pdbx_description
1 polymer ?
#
loop_
_entity_poly.entity_id
_entity_poly.type
_entity_poly.pdbx_seq_one_letter_code
_entity_poly.pdbx_strand_id
1 'polypeptide(L)' 'MEAQDFLRVINELEFILDDIDEISGQLDLTKTENNKMFQAISSIEKSKQILVELFPNIKSLEYDVREDLAAELAES' A
#
# COMPACT_ATOMS: atom_id res chain seq x y z
N MET A 1 -10.78 -6.03 -16.09
CA MET A 1 -9.90 -5.36 -15.11
C MET A 1 -8.74 -6.30 -14.92
N GLU A 2 -7.53 -5.82 -15.07
CA GLU A 2 -6.33 -6.65 -15.07
C GLU A 2 -5.69 -6.64 -13.68
N ALA A 3 -4.90 -7.65 -13.33
CA ALA A 3 -4.19 -7.69 -12.05
C ALA A 3 -3.32 -6.43 -11.85
N GLN A 4 -2.75 -5.91 -12.94
CA GLN A 4 -1.97 -4.67 -12.95
C GLN A 4 -2.74 -3.43 -12.47
N ASP A 5 -4.07 -3.39 -12.63
CA ASP A 5 -4.88 -2.28 -12.11
C ASP A 5 -4.89 -2.26 -10.57
N PHE A 6 -4.91 -3.45 -9.94
CA PHE A 6 -4.87 -3.60 -8.48
C PHE A 6 -3.47 -3.40 -7.92
N LEU A 7 -2.45 -3.98 -8.57
CA LEU A 7 -1.05 -3.82 -8.16
C LEU A 7 -0.62 -2.35 -8.21
N ARG A 8 -1.11 -1.58 -9.20
CA ARG A 8 -0.88 -0.13 -9.24
C ARG A 8 -1.34 0.58 -7.96
N VAL A 9 -2.48 0.20 -7.39
CA VAL A 9 -2.99 0.79 -6.15
C VAL A 9 -2.06 0.46 -4.97
N ILE A 10 -1.56 -0.78 -4.89
CA ILE A 10 -0.63 -1.19 -3.83
C ILE A 10 0.69 -0.43 -3.96
N ASN A 11 1.25 -0.36 -5.16
CA ASN A 11 2.51 0.34 -5.42
C ASN A 11 2.40 1.84 -5.16
N GLU A 12 1.26 2.47 -5.46
CA GLU A 12 1.05 3.88 -5.14
C GLU A 12 1.10 4.14 -3.63
N LEU A 13 0.60 3.21 -2.81
CA LEU A 13 0.71 3.34 -1.34
C LEU A 13 2.16 3.22 -0.88
N GLU A 14 3.00 2.44 -1.56
CA GLU A 14 4.45 2.38 -1.29
C GLU A 14 5.13 3.70 -1.65
N PHE A 15 4.87 4.25 -2.83
CA PHE A 15 5.42 5.53 -3.26
C PHE A 15 5.03 6.66 -2.31
N ILE A 16 3.78 6.69 -1.84
CA ILE A 16 3.34 7.70 -0.85
C ILE A 16 4.12 7.56 0.46
N LEU A 17 4.42 6.33 0.91
CA LEU A 17 5.22 6.12 2.12
C LEU A 17 6.66 6.63 1.95
N ASP A 18 7.28 6.33 0.80
CA ASP A 18 8.62 6.79 0.46
C ASP A 18 8.69 8.33 0.40
N ASP A 19 7.71 8.96 -0.27
CA ASP A 19 7.60 10.42 -0.36
C ASP A 19 7.43 11.07 1.02
N ILE A 20 6.63 10.45 1.90
CA ILE A 20 6.45 10.92 3.28
C ILE A 20 7.78 10.85 4.05
N ASP A 21 8.51 9.74 3.93
CA ASP A 21 9.78 9.56 4.62
C ASP A 21 10.81 10.58 4.12
N GLU A 22 10.92 10.78 2.79
CA GLU A 22 11.79 11.78 2.18
C GLU A 22 11.47 13.20 2.67
N ILE A 23 10.19 13.61 2.61
CA ILE A 23 9.77 14.95 3.06
C ILE A 23 10.02 15.12 4.56
N SER A 24 9.70 14.12 5.37
CA SER A 24 9.86 14.19 6.82
C SER A 24 11.33 14.28 7.24
N GLY A 25 12.24 13.63 6.50
CA GLY A 25 13.68 13.72 6.71
C GLY A 25 14.29 15.09 6.40
N GLN A 26 13.58 15.94 5.65
CA GLN A 26 14.01 17.29 5.29
C GLN A 26 13.44 18.39 6.20
N LEU A 27 12.56 18.04 7.15
CA LEU A 27 11.85 18.99 8.02
C LEU A 27 12.22 18.81 9.49
N ASP A 28 12.37 19.92 10.22
CA ASP A 28 12.50 19.89 11.68
C ASP A 28 11.12 19.89 12.33
N LEU A 29 10.51 18.70 12.41
CA LEU A 29 9.14 18.53 12.90
C LEU A 29 9.09 18.59 14.43
N THR A 30 8.10 19.30 14.96
CA THR A 30 7.78 19.23 16.39
C THR A 30 7.32 17.83 16.77
N LYS A 31 7.40 17.48 18.06
CA LYS A 31 6.89 16.20 18.57
C LYS A 31 5.45 15.90 18.17
N THR A 32 4.59 16.92 18.15
CA THR A 32 3.17 16.75 17.79
C THR A 32 3.00 16.46 16.30
N GLU A 33 3.78 17.11 15.44
CA GLU A 33 3.77 16.86 13.98
C GLU A 33 4.31 15.46 13.67
N ASN A 34 5.43 15.08 14.30
CA ASN A 34 5.98 13.72 14.18
C ASN A 34 4.96 12.64 14.59
N ASN A 35 4.25 12.84 15.70
CA ASN A 35 3.21 11.89 16.12
C ASN A 35 2.07 11.76 15.09
N LYS A 36 1.65 12.87 14.46
CA LYS A 36 0.63 12.83 13.40
C LYS A 36 1.15 12.17 12.13
N MET A 37 2.41 12.41 11.78
CA MET A 37 3.05 11.77 10.62
C MET A 37 3.12 10.25 10.81
N PHE A 38 3.57 9.80 11.98
CA PHE A 38 3.58 8.38 12.33
C PHE A 38 2.19 7.74 12.24
N GLN A 39 1.14 8.44 12.69
CA GLN A 39 -0.25 7.96 12.56
C GLN A 39 -0.70 7.83 11.10
N ALA A 40 -0.29 8.76 10.24
CA ALA A 40 -0.58 8.71 8.81
C ALA A 40 0.13 7.52 8.15
N ILE A 41 1.44 7.37 8.38
CA ILE A 41 2.25 6.23 7.91
C ILE A 41 1.60 4.91 8.32
N SER A 42 1.32 4.74 9.61
CA SER A 42 0.71 3.50 10.13
C SER A 42 -0.67 3.21 9.51
N SER A 43 -1.45 4.24 9.21
CA SER A 43 -2.75 4.08 8.55
C SER A 43 -2.61 3.64 7.09
N ILE A 44 -1.60 4.15 6.38
CA ILE A 44 -1.30 3.78 4.99
C ILE A 44 -0.78 2.35 4.93
N GLU A 45 0.19 1.98 5.78
CA GLU A 45 0.72 0.61 5.89
C GLU A 45 -0.39 -0.40 6.15
N LYS A 46 -1.29 -0.09 7.10
CA LYS A 46 -2.44 -0.94 7.39
C LYS A 46 -3.39 -1.06 6.20
N SER A 47 -3.62 0.03 5.48
CA SER A 47 -4.47 0.01 4.28
C SER A 47 -3.83 -0.86 3.19
N LYS A 48 -2.53 -0.71 2.94
CA LYS A 48 -1.77 -1.56 2.01
C LYS A 48 -1.90 -3.04 2.37
N GLN A 49 -1.67 -3.39 3.64
CA GLN A 49 -1.80 -4.77 4.11
C GLN A 49 -3.20 -5.35 3.86
N ILE A 50 -4.25 -4.59 4.15
CA ILE A 50 -5.63 -5.00 3.88
C ILE A 50 -5.86 -5.26 2.39
N LEU A 51 -5.33 -4.42 1.51
CA LEU A 51 -5.51 -4.58 0.06
C LEU A 51 -4.72 -5.78 -0.49
N VAL A 52 -3.48 -5.98 -0.03
CA VAL A 52 -2.65 -7.16 -0.36
C VAL A 52 -3.39 -8.45 0.01
N GLU A 53 -4.02 -8.50 1.18
CA GLU A 53 -4.80 -9.66 1.60
C GLU A 53 -6.13 -9.77 0.82
N LEU A 54 -6.82 -8.67 0.57
CA LEU A 54 -8.15 -8.68 -0.01
C LEU A 54 -8.15 -9.02 -1.50
N PHE A 55 -7.32 -8.36 -2.30
CA PHE A 55 -7.38 -8.41 -3.77
C PHE A 55 -7.35 -9.82 -4.38
N PRO A 56 -6.41 -10.72 -4.02
CA PRO A 56 -6.41 -12.10 -4.54
C PRO A 56 -7.61 -12.92 -4.05
N ASN A 57 -8.27 -12.48 -2.96
CA ASN A 57 -9.40 -13.16 -2.32
C ASN A 57 -10.79 -12.65 -2.75
N ILE A 58 -10.88 -11.66 -3.65
CA ILE A 58 -12.17 -11.14 -4.13
C ILE A 58 -12.87 -12.17 -5.05
N LYS A 59 -13.88 -12.84 -4.51
CA LYS A 59 -14.61 -13.93 -5.21
C LYS A 59 -15.30 -13.53 -6.51
N SER A 60 -15.60 -12.25 -6.72
CA SER A 60 -16.24 -11.74 -7.94
C SER A 60 -15.27 -11.46 -9.09
N LEU A 61 -13.95 -11.59 -8.87
CA LEU A 61 -12.95 -11.48 -9.94
C LEU A 61 -12.82 -12.79 -10.72
N GLU A 62 -12.46 -12.65 -11.99
CA GLU A 62 -12.08 -13.76 -12.85
C GLU A 62 -10.95 -14.58 -12.20
N TYR A 63 -10.94 -15.90 -12.43
CA TYR A 63 -9.98 -16.82 -11.81
C TYR A 63 -8.54 -16.43 -12.15
N ASP A 64 -8.27 -16.17 -13.44
CA ASP A 64 -6.93 -15.84 -13.94
C ASP A 64 -6.40 -14.57 -13.27
N VAL A 65 -7.24 -13.54 -13.12
CA VAL A 65 -6.87 -12.29 -12.41
C VAL A 65 -6.50 -12.57 -10.95
N ARG A 66 -7.21 -13.47 -10.26
CA ARG A 66 -6.89 -13.84 -8.87
C ARG A 66 -5.60 -14.63 -8.76
N GLU A 67 -5.33 -15.54 -9.69
CA GLU A 67 -4.06 -16.27 -9.73
C GLU A 67 -2.89 -15.33 -9.97
N ASP A 68 -3.00 -14.42 -10.94
CA ASP A 68 -1.97 -13.42 -11.21
C ASP A 68 -1.71 -12.56 -9.97
N LEU A 69 -2.77 -12.08 -9.30
CA LEU A 69 -2.62 -11.31 -8.05
C LEU A 69 -1.98 -12.13 -6.94
N ALA A 70 -2.34 -13.40 -6.78
CA ALA A 70 -1.76 -14.25 -5.76
C ALA A 70 -0.28 -14.55 -6.02
N ALA A 71 0.12 -14.72 -7.28
CA ALA A 71 1.50 -14.92 -7.67
C ALA A 71 2.35 -13.66 -7.41
N GLU A 72 1.92 -12.51 -7.93
CA GLU A 72 2.64 -11.25 -7.81
C GLU A 72 2.76 -10.78 -6.36
N LEU A 73 1.72 -10.98 -5.54
CA LEU A 73 1.71 -10.58 -4.13
C LEU A 73 2.35 -11.60 -3.17
N ALA A 74 2.67 -12.82 -3.64
CA ALA A 74 3.43 -13.79 -2.86
C ALA A 74 4.95 -13.56 -2.95
N GLU A 75 5.41 -12.83 -3.98
CA GLU A 75 6.81 -12.50 -4.22
C GLU A 75 7.24 -11.16 -3.59
N SER A 76 6.30 -10.41 -2.98
CA SER A 76 6.51 -9.09 -2.33
C SER A 76 6.68 -9.19 -0.82
#